data_AF-A0A927ST10-F1
#
_entry.id   AF-A0A927ST10-F1
#
_cell.length_a   1.000
_cell.length_b   1.000
_cell.length_c   1.000
_cell.angle_alpha   90.00
_cell.angle_beta   90.00
_cell.angle_gamma   90.00
#
_symmetry.space_group_name_H-M   'P 1'
#
loop_
_entity.id
_entity.type
_entity.pdbx_description
1 polymer ?
#
loop_
_entity_poly.entity_id
_entity_poly.type
_entity_poly.pdbx_seq_one_letter_code
_entity_poly.pdbx_strand_id
1 'polypeptide(L)' 'MNTYERIKRMYEHREADRVPIIDEPWQGTIRRWHREGMPAGMDWCDFFDVDKLGIIEKDAARHRCIPNSPPCRPQL' A
#
# COMPACT_ATOMS: atom_id res chain seq x y z
N MET A 1 6.72 13.05 15.13
CA MET A 1 6.44 13.63 13.80
C MET A 1 5.47 12.70 13.07
N ASN A 2 4.53 13.21 12.29
CA ASN A 2 3.66 12.34 11.47
C ASN A 2 4.30 12.08 10.08
N THR A 3 3.77 11.11 9.33
CA THR A 3 4.29 10.75 7.99
C THR A 3 4.35 11.94 7.03
N TYR A 4 3.31 12.79 7.00
CA TYR A 4 3.30 13.96 6.13
C TYR A 4 4.46 14.92 6.44
N GLU A 5 4.65 15.27 7.71
CA GLU A 5 5.73 16.17 8.12
C GLU A 5 7.12 15.60 7.83
N ARG A 6 7.30 14.29 8.02
CA ARG A 6 8.58 13.60 7.78
C ARG A 6 8.95 13.61 6.30
N ILE A 7 7.99 13.25 5.46
CA ILE A 7 8.18 13.24 4.00
C ILE A 7 8.43 14.65 3.48
N LYS A 8 7.65 15.64 3.96
CA LYS A 8 7.86 17.04 3.60
C LYS A 8 9.27 17.52 3.94
N ARG A 9 9.77 17.23 5.15
CA ARG A 9 11.12 17.60 5.57
C ARG A 9 12.20 16.95 4.71
N MET A 10 12.03 15.69 4.32
CA MET A 10 12.97 15.05 3.38
C MET A 10 13.01 15.75 2.02
N TYR A 11 11.86 16.10 1.44
CA TYR A 11 11.84 16.85 0.18
C TYR A 11 12.41 18.28 0.32
N GLU A 12 12.29 18.90 1.49
CA GLU A 12 12.88 20.21 1.80
C GLU A 12 14.36 20.12 2.21
N HIS A 13 14.96 18.91 2.23
CA HIS A 13 16.32 18.66 2.72
C HIS A 13 16.57 19.20 4.14
N ARG A 14 15.58 19.01 5.01
CA ARG A 14 15.63 19.36 6.44
C ARG A 14 15.75 18.10 7.28
N GLU A 15 16.29 18.24 8.48
CA GLU A 15 16.36 17.13 9.45
C GLU A 15 14.96 16.66 9.85
N ALA A 16 14.76 15.34 9.87
CA ALA A 16 13.54 14.67 10.29
C ALA A 16 13.84 13.69 11.44
N ASP A 17 12.81 13.17 12.10
CA ASP A 17 12.98 12.22 13.20
C ASP A 17 13.54 10.86 12.75
N ARG A 18 13.24 10.44 11.52
CA ARG A 18 13.86 9.30 10.82
C ARG A 18 13.69 9.41 9.31
N VAL A 19 14.38 8.56 8.56
CA VAL A 19 14.14 8.37 7.12
C VAL A 19 12.74 7.76 6.91
N PRO A 20 11.91 8.28 5.99
CA PRO A 20 10.66 7.64 5.61
C PRO A 20 10.87 6.22 5.06
N ILE A 21 10.05 5.25 5.48
CA ILE A 21 10.09 3.88 4.97
C ILE A 21 8.78 3.60 4.25
N ILE A 22 8.86 3.42 2.93
CA ILE A 22 7.73 3.20 2.03
C ILE A 22 8.08 2.00 1.14
N ASP A 23 7.14 1.08 0.98
CA ASP A 23 7.31 -0.09 0.11
C ASP A 23 5.95 -0.65 -0.34
N GLU A 24 5.96 -1.53 -1.33
CA GLU A 24 4.83 -2.37 -1.74
C GLU A 24 5.25 -3.85 -1.60
N PRO A 25 5.03 -4.47 -0.42
CA PRO A 25 5.51 -5.81 -0.16
C PRO A 25 4.80 -6.85 -1.05
N TRP A 26 5.60 -7.79 -1.56
CA TRP A 26 5.09 -8.92 -2.33
C TRP A 26 4.13 -9.77 -1.49
N GLN A 27 3.11 -10.35 -2.13
CA GLN A 27 2.15 -11.23 -1.45
C GLN A 27 2.80 -12.40 -0.70
N GLY A 28 3.94 -12.89 -1.19
CA GLY A 28 4.73 -13.92 -0.48
C GLY A 28 5.32 -13.43 0.84
N THR A 29 5.77 -12.17 0.88
CA THR A 29 6.30 -11.49 2.07
C THR A 29 5.20 -11.30 3.12
N ILE A 30 4.02 -10.81 2.72
CA ILE A 30 2.85 -10.66 3.61
C ILE A 30 2.45 -12.00 4.23
N ARG A 31 2.37 -13.07 3.41
CA ARG A 31 2.08 -14.43 3.92
C ARG A 31 3.12 -14.92 4.92
N ARG A 32 4.40 -14.60 4.71
CA ARG A 32 5.48 -14.95 5.64
C ARG A 32 5.28 -14.21 6.96
N TRP A 33 5.07 -12.89 6.94
CA TRP A 33 4.88 -12.10 8.16
C TRP A 33 3.67 -12.55 8.98
N HIS A 34 2.57 -12.97 8.34
CA HIS A 34 1.44 -13.57 9.08
C HIS A 34 1.83 -14.84 9.83
N ARG A 35 2.69 -15.70 9.27
CA ARG A 35 3.23 -16.87 9.98
C ARG A 35 4.20 -16.49 11.10
N GLU A 36 4.84 -15.33 11.00
CA GLU A 36 5.79 -14.79 11.97
C GLU A 36 5.12 -13.97 13.09
N GLY A 37 3.79 -13.78 13.05
CA GLY A 37 3.03 -13.15 14.13
C GLY A 37 2.30 -11.87 13.76
N MET A 38 2.33 -11.44 12.49
CA MET A 38 1.49 -10.31 12.04
C MET A 38 0.01 -10.73 12.03
N PRO A 39 -0.90 -10.05 12.74
CA PRO A 39 -2.32 -10.42 12.79
C PRO A 39 -2.99 -10.37 11.41
N ALA A 40 -3.95 -11.27 11.17
CA ALA A 40 -4.73 -11.27 9.93
C ALA A 40 -5.54 -9.97 9.78
N GLY A 41 -5.49 -9.35 8.60
CA GLY A 41 -6.20 -8.10 8.32
C GLY A 41 -5.56 -6.84 8.94
N MET A 42 -4.46 -6.98 9.68
CA MET A 42 -3.67 -5.83 10.11
C MET A 42 -2.88 -5.28 8.92
N ASP A 43 -2.86 -3.96 8.81
CA ASP A 43 -2.00 -3.28 7.86
C ASP A 43 -0.54 -3.41 8.30
N TRP A 44 0.33 -3.76 7.35
CA TRP A 44 1.74 -4.01 7.66
C TRP A 44 2.47 -2.73 8.08
N CYS A 45 2.05 -1.55 7.61
CA CYS A 45 2.63 -0.29 8.06
C CYS A 45 2.36 -0.07 9.54
N ASP A 46 1.13 -0.39 9.99
CA ASP A 46 0.76 -0.29 11.40
C ASP A 46 1.52 -1.33 12.25
N PHE A 47 1.76 -2.54 11.73
CA PHE A 47 2.49 -3.60 12.46
C PHE A 47 3.97 -3.27 12.67
N PHE A 48 4.63 -2.69 11.66
CA PHE A 48 6.07 -2.34 11.72
C PHE A 48 6.34 -0.88 12.11
N ASP A 49 5.30 -0.09 12.38
CA ASP A 49 5.39 1.35 12.66
C ASP A 49 6.15 2.15 11.57
N VAL A 50 5.83 1.83 10.31
CA VAL A 50 6.39 2.51 9.13
C VAL A 50 5.41 3.47 8.49
N ASP A 51 5.86 4.22 7.47
CA ASP A 51 5.07 5.28 6.88
C ASP A 51 3.92 4.73 6.00
N LYS A 52 2.73 5.30 6.20
CA LYS A 52 1.51 4.91 5.48
C LYS A 52 1.18 5.94 4.41
N LEU A 53 1.05 5.49 3.16
CA LEU A 53 0.74 6.33 2.02
C LEU A 53 -0.43 5.77 1.21
N GLY A 54 -1.25 6.67 0.66
CA GLY A 54 -2.22 6.30 -0.36
C GLY A 54 -1.54 6.14 -1.71
N ILE A 55 -1.68 4.96 -2.33
CA ILE A 55 -1.18 4.70 -3.67
C ILE A 55 -2.30 4.99 -4.67
N ILE A 56 -1.99 5.80 -5.70
CA ILE A 56 -2.90 6.08 -6.82
C ILE A 56 -2.25 5.48 -8.06
N GLU A 57 -2.86 4.42 -8.58
CA GLU A 57 -2.40 3.74 -9.79
C GLU A 57 -3.36 4.02 -10.95
N LYS A 58 -2.81 4.07 -12.16
CA LYS A 58 -3.63 4.00 -13.36
C LYS A 58 -4.24 2.61 -13.45
N ASP A 59 -5.55 2.55 -13.62
CA ASP A 59 -6.20 1.30 -13.99
C ASP A 59 -5.62 0.83 -15.34
N ALA A 60 -4.84 -0.24 -15.28
CA ALA A 60 -4.25 -0.89 -16.45
C ALA A 60 -5.06 -2.11 -16.89
N ALA A 61 -6.32 -2.24 -16.46
CA ALA A 61 -7.22 -3.30 -16.87
C ALA A 61 -7.40 -3.32 -18.40
N ARG A 62 -6.52 -4.03 -19.10
CA ARG A 62 -6.85 -4.66 -20.37
C ARG A 62 -7.87 -5.74 -20.06
N HIS A 63 -9.15 -5.45 -20.28
CA HIS A 63 -10.26 -6.40 -20.50
C HIS A 63 -10.03 -7.80 -19.93
N ARG A 64 -9.91 -7.91 -18.60
CA ARG A 64 -9.95 -9.20 -17.94
C ARG A 64 -11.42 -9.43 -17.61
N CYS A 65 -12.12 -10.18 -18.46
CA CYS A 65 -13.41 -10.72 -18.09
C CYS A 65 -13.22 -11.56 -16.82
N ILE A 66 -13.72 -11.05 -15.69
CA ILE A 66 -13.70 -11.75 -14.42
C ILE A 66 -14.79 -12.83 -14.52
N PRO A 67 -14.49 -14.12 -14.26
CA PRO A 67 -15.53 -15.12 -14.17
C PRO A 67 -16.43 -14.75 -12.98
N ASN A 68 -17.73 -14.55 -13.23
CA ASN A 68 -18.79 -14.13 -12.29
C ASN A 68 -19.00 -12.62 -12.04
N SER A 69 -18.67 -11.75 -13.00
CA SER A 69 -19.32 -10.44 -13.08
C SER A 69 -20.71 -10.55 -13.73
N PRO A 70 -21.75 -9.86 -13.24
CA PRO A 70 -23.06 -9.80 -13.91
C PRO A 70 -22.89 -9.21 -15.33
N PRO A 71 -23.75 -9.59 -16.29
CA PRO A 71 -23.49 -9.35 -17.71
C PRO A 71 -23.35 -7.86 -17.97
N CYS A 72 -22.27 -7.51 -18.68
CA CYS A 72 -22.13 -6.23 -19.36
C CYS A 72 -23.49 -5.84 -19.95
N ARG A 73 -24.11 -4.76 -19.43
CA ARG A 73 -25.20 -4.13 -20.15
C ARG A 73 -24.64 -3.70 -21.51
N PRO A 74 -25.30 -4.03 -22.63
CA PRO A 74 -24.97 -3.39 -23.88
C PRO A 74 -25.24 -1.89 -23.68
N GLN A 75 -24.21 -1.08 -23.90
CA GLN A 75 -24.41 0.36 -24.04
C GLN A 75 -25.24 0.57 -25.31
N LEU A 76 -26.39 1.21 -25.15
CA LEU A 76 -27.14 1.84 -26.25
C LEU A 76 -26.30 2.99 -26.82
#